data_AF-A0A858CRP8-F1
#
_entry.id   AF-A0A858CRP8-F1
#
_cell.length_a   1.000
_cell.length_b   1.000
_cell.length_c   1.000
_cell.angle_alpha   90.00
_cell.angle_beta   90.00
_cell.angle_gamma   90.00
#
_symmetry.space_group_name_H-M   'P 1'
#
loop_
_entity.id
_entity.type
_entity.pdbx_description
1 polymer ?
#
loop_
_entity_poly.entity_id
_entity_poly.type
_entity_poly.pdbx_seq_one_letter_code
_entity_poly.pdbx_strand_id
1 'polypeptide(L)'
;MARVYAAPPAAVWAIAGEAVGAAGLDVVSVDQARGVVLAQHGPTLISYGEDVSVFIRPEGNGTRIEVVSLRAEAANVLATNWTDPIFEAFDARLG
;
A
#
# COMPACT_ATOMS: atom_id res chain seq x y z
N MET A 1 6.14 -4.61 -5.52
CA MET A 1 6.85 -3.57 -6.31
C MET A 1 7.30 -2.47 -5.36
N ALA A 2 8.41 -1.75 -5.62
CA ALA A 2 8.88 -0.68 -4.73
C ALA A 2 9.21 0.63 -5.49
N ARG A 3 9.03 1.77 -4.83
CA ARG A 3 9.41 3.11 -5.30
C ARG A 3 10.04 3.91 -4.16
N VAL A 4 10.98 4.80 -4.49
CA VAL A 4 11.63 5.71 -3.53
C VAL A 4 11.11 7.12 -3.74
N TYR A 5 10.63 7.74 -2.66
CA TYR A 5 10.16 9.12 -2.64
C TYR A 5 11.21 10.01 -2.00
N ALA A 6 11.42 11.21 -2.57
CA ALA A 6 12.27 12.25 -2.01
C ALA A 6 11.57 12.99 -0.83
N ALA A 7 10.99 12.23 0.09
CA ALA A 7 10.28 12.73 1.25
C ALA A 7 10.80 12.05 2.53
N PRO A 8 10.88 12.77 3.66
CA PRO A 8 11.30 12.18 4.92
C PRO A 8 10.25 11.16 5.41
N PRO A 9 10.66 10.11 6.14
CA PRO A 9 9.73 9.07 6.60
C PRO A 9 8.52 9.62 7.36
N ALA A 10 8.69 10.67 8.16
CA ALA A 10 7.61 11.30 8.90
C ALA A 10 6.49 11.86 7.99
N ALA A 11 6.86 12.45 6.85
CA ALA A 11 5.88 12.98 5.89
C ALA A 11 5.13 11.85 5.19
N VAL A 12 5.85 10.77 4.82
CA VAL A 12 5.23 9.58 4.20
C VAL A 12 4.29 8.89 5.20
N TRP A 13 4.67 8.77 6.47
CA TRP A 13 3.81 8.17 7.50
C TRP A 13 2.56 9.00 7.80
N ALA A 14 2.65 10.33 7.75
CA ALA A 14 1.52 11.22 8.00
C ALA A 14 0.36 11.02 7.01
N ILE A 15 0.66 10.56 5.78
CA ILE A 15 -0.33 10.36 4.71
C ILE A 15 -0.55 8.89 4.34
N ALA A 16 0.19 7.95 4.93
CA ALA A 16 0.24 6.55 4.49
C ALA A 16 -1.14 5.87 4.51
N GLY A 17 -1.88 5.99 5.63
CA GLY A 17 -3.21 5.39 5.74
C GLY A 17 -4.20 6.00 4.74
N GLU A 18 -4.17 7.32 4.58
CA GLU A 18 -5.08 8.00 3.65
C GLU A 18 -4.78 7.66 2.19
N ALA A 19 -3.50 7.60 1.80
CA ALA A 19 -3.09 7.22 0.46
C ALA A 19 -3.53 5.78 0.12
N VAL A 20 -3.31 4.84 1.05
CA VAL A 20 -3.74 3.45 0.86
C VAL A 20 -5.27 3.34 0.80
N GLY A 21 -6.01 4.07 1.63
CA GLY A 21 -7.47 4.12 1.58
C GLY A 21 -8.01 4.71 0.27
N ALA A 22 -7.38 5.79 -0.22
CA ALA A 22 -7.75 6.43 -1.48
C ALA A 22 -7.51 5.55 -2.71
N ALA A 23 -6.63 4.54 -2.60
CA ALA A 23 -6.44 3.52 -3.63
C ALA A 23 -7.61 2.52 -3.72
N GLY A 24 -8.62 2.59 -2.84
CA GLY A 24 -9.79 1.70 -2.82
C GLY A 24 -9.65 0.48 -1.90
N LEU A 25 -8.71 0.54 -0.96
CA LEU A 25 -8.46 -0.51 0.02
C LEU A 25 -9.02 -0.15 1.40
N ASP A 26 -9.51 -1.14 2.12
CA ASP A 26 -9.88 -1.01 3.52
C ASP A 26 -8.62 -1.09 4.38
N VAL A 27 -8.24 0.00 5.03
CA VAL A 27 -7.06 0.03 5.92
C VAL A 27 -7.37 -0.70 7.21
N VAL A 28 -6.64 -1.79 7.46
CA VAL A 28 -6.75 -2.64 8.66
C VAL A 28 -5.88 -2.08 9.78
N SER A 29 -4.66 -1.64 9.44
CA SER A 29 -3.70 -1.12 10.43
C SER A 29 -2.68 -0.19 9.79
N VAL A 30 -2.29 0.85 10.53
CA VAL A 30 -1.13 1.70 10.24
C VAL A 30 -0.14 1.52 11.39
N ASP A 31 0.89 0.70 11.19
CA ASP A 31 1.88 0.37 12.23
C ASP A 31 3.26 0.91 11.83
N GLN A 32 3.51 2.16 12.24
CA GLN A 32 4.79 2.82 12.01
C GLN A 32 5.95 2.13 12.72
N ALA A 33 5.71 1.49 13.88
CA ALA A 33 6.77 0.80 14.62
C ALA A 33 7.24 -0.46 13.89
N ARG A 34 6.32 -1.16 13.22
CA ARG A 34 6.62 -2.34 12.39
C ARG A 34 6.95 -1.99 10.93
N GLY A 35 6.80 -0.73 10.54
CA GLY A 35 7.15 -0.25 9.22
C GLY A 35 6.15 -0.66 8.13
N VAL A 36 4.88 -0.91 8.48
CA VAL A 36 3.88 -1.46 7.55
C VAL A 36 2.48 -0.85 7.72
N VAL A 37 1.80 -0.62 6.60
CA VAL A 37 0.35 -0.44 6.53
C VAL A 37 -0.25 -1.75 6.02
N LEU A 38 -1.21 -2.30 6.75
CA LEU A 38 -1.98 -3.47 6.36
C LEU A 38 -3.33 -3.00 5.86
N ALA A 39 -3.73 -3.47 4.69
CA ALA A 39 -5.01 -3.19 4.11
C ALA A 39 -5.55 -4.44 3.40
N GLN A 40 -6.85 -4.44 3.17
CA GLN A 40 -7.52 -5.53 2.49
C GLN A 40 -8.47 -4.99 1.43
N HIS A 41 -8.73 -5.79 0.41
CA HIS A 41 -9.89 -5.62 -0.44
C HIS A 41 -10.85 -6.76 -0.16
N GLY A 42 -12.09 -6.44 0.23
CA GLY A 42 -13.12 -7.44 0.52
C GLY A 42 -13.45 -8.31 -0.70
N PRO A 43 -14.10 -9.46 -0.50
CA PRO A 43 -14.54 -10.30 -1.60
C PRO A 43 -15.54 -9.54 -2.48
N THR A 44 -15.32 -9.57 -3.78
CA THR A 44 -16.28 -9.09 -4.79
C THR A 44 -17.01 -10.27 -5.41
N LEU A 45 -17.94 -10.04 -6.34
CA LEU A 45 -18.60 -11.11 -7.09
C LEU A 45 -17.60 -12.01 -7.86
N ILE A 46 -16.37 -11.53 -8.08
CA ILE A 46 -15.34 -12.17 -8.91
C ILE A 46 -14.00 -12.41 -8.19
N SER A 47 -13.85 -12.01 -6.92
CA SER A 47 -12.60 -12.15 -6.16
C SER A 47 -12.86 -12.63 -4.73
N TYR A 48 -11.95 -13.45 -4.21
CA TYR A 48 -12.03 -14.03 -2.85
C TYR A 48 -11.44 -13.12 -1.75
N GLY A 49 -11.22 -11.85 -2.08
CA GLY A 49 -10.51 -10.90 -1.23
C GLY A 49 -8.99 -10.94 -1.43
N GLU A 50 -8.33 -9.86 -1.01
CA GLU A 50 -6.90 -9.63 -1.22
C GLU A 50 -6.29 -8.95 0.00
N ASP A 51 -5.17 -9.48 0.50
CA ASP A 51 -4.38 -8.84 1.56
C ASP A 51 -3.26 -8.01 0.94
N VAL A 52 -3.16 -6.75 1.33
CA VAL A 52 -2.16 -5.81 0.82
C VAL A 52 -1.33 -5.27 1.97
N SER A 53 -0.02 -5.50 1.88
CA SER A 53 0.98 -4.93 2.78
C SER A 53 1.75 -3.83 2.07
N VAL A 54 1.80 -2.65 2.67
CA VAL A 54 2.60 -1.52 2.19
C VAL A 54 3.70 -1.24 3.21
N PHE A 55 4.93 -1.62 2.89
CA PHE A 55 6.09 -1.38 3.72
C PHE A 55 6.68 -0.01 3.45
N ILE A 56 6.99 0.73 4.50
CA ILE A 56 7.55 2.08 4.44
C ILE A 56 8.83 2.10 5.27
N ARG A 57 9.97 2.35 4.62
CA ARG A 57 11.30 2.34 5.26
C ARG A 57 12.15 3.50 4.73
N PRO A 58 13.03 4.10 5.56
CA PRO A 58 14.01 5.05 5.06
C PRO A 58 14.96 4.39 4.05
N GLU A 59 15.31 5.10 2.97
CA GLU A 59 16.30 4.66 2.00
C GLU A 59 17.07 5.87 1.45
N GLY A 60 18.37 5.93 1.76
CA GLY A 60 19.21 7.10 1.44
C GLY A 60 18.66 8.38 2.09
N ASN A 61 18.44 9.41 1.27
CA ASN A 61 17.86 10.69 1.69
C ASN A 61 16.32 10.74 1.59
N GLY A 62 15.69 9.61 1.27
CA GLY A 62 14.25 9.51 1.03
C GLY A 62 13.61 8.34 1.77
N THR A 63 12.44 7.95 1.29
CA THR A 63 11.65 6.86 1.86
C THR A 63 11.23 5.89 0.76
N ARG A 64 11.57 4.62 0.96
CA ARG A 64 11.13 3.52 0.11
C ARG A 64 9.75 3.05 0.54
N ILE A 65 8.84 2.97 -0.42
CA ILE A 65 7.53 2.36 -0.27
C ILE A 65 7.51 1.09 -1.11
N GLU A 66 7.12 -0.03 -0.51
CA GLU A 66 7.03 -1.33 -1.17
C GLU A 66 5.64 -1.94 -0.97
N VAL A 67 4.97 -2.23 -2.07
CA VAL A 67 3.64 -2.84 -2.11
C VAL A 67 3.78 -4.34 -2.36
N VAL A 68 3.18 -5.14 -1.48
CA VAL A 68 3.06 -6.59 -1.58
C VAL A 68 1.59 -6.96 -1.47
N SER A 69 1.03 -7.53 -2.53
CA SER A 69 -0.33 -8.06 -2.54
C SER A 69 -0.28 -9.58 -2.49
N LEU A 70 -0.83 -10.16 -1.42
CA LEU A 70 -1.00 -11.60 -1.27
C LEU A 70 -2.43 -11.97 -1.66
N ARG A 71 -2.55 -12.98 -2.52
CA ARG A 71 -3.84 -13.56 -2.90
C ARG A 71 -4.35 -14.39 -1.73
N ALA A 72 -5.60 -14.17 -1.31
CA ALA A 72 -6.24 -15.00 -0.29
C ALA A 72 -6.41 -16.46 -0.75
N GLU A 73 -6.55 -16.72 -2.05
CA GLU A 73 -6.64 -18.09 -2.62
C GLU A 73 -5.89 -18.26 -3.95
N ALA A 74 -5.28 -19.44 -4.13
CA ALA A 74 -4.41 -19.79 -5.26
C ALA A 74 -5.10 -19.82 -6.64
N ALA A 75 -6.44 -19.87 -6.69
CA ALA A 75 -7.24 -19.94 -7.92
C ALA A 75 -7.70 -18.56 -8.45
N ASN A 76 -7.33 -17.46 -7.80
CA ASN A 76 -7.86 -16.15 -8.13
C ASN A 76 -7.14 -15.55 -9.35
N VAL A 77 -7.50 -15.91 -10.58
CA VAL A 77 -6.83 -15.47 -11.83
C VAL A 77 -6.97 -13.95 -12.08
N LEU A 78 -7.92 -13.28 -11.42
CA LEU A 78 -8.30 -11.87 -11.63
C LEU A 78 -7.82 -10.90 -10.54
N ALA A 79 -6.84 -11.26 -9.72
CA ALA A 79 -6.37 -10.35 -8.66
C ALA A 79 -5.95 -9.00 -9.23
N THR A 80 -6.34 -7.95 -8.53
CA THR A 80 -6.07 -6.56 -8.90
C THR A 80 -4.61 -6.26 -8.58
N ASN A 81 -3.90 -5.65 -9.53
CA ASN A 81 -2.59 -5.09 -9.22
C ASN A 81 -2.79 -3.76 -8.47
N TRP A 82 -2.69 -3.80 -7.14
CA TRP A 82 -2.82 -2.63 -6.28
C TRP A 82 -1.62 -1.68 -6.30
N THR A 83 -0.52 -2.08 -6.96
CA THR A 83 0.70 -1.28 -7.03
C THR A 83 0.46 0.11 -7.58
N ASP A 84 -0.16 0.20 -8.76
CA ASP A 84 -0.29 1.47 -9.48
C ASP A 84 -1.26 2.41 -8.76
N PRO A 85 -2.47 1.98 -8.34
CA PRO A 85 -3.38 2.83 -7.57
C PRO A 85 -2.77 3.36 -6.27
N ILE A 86 -1.97 2.55 -5.56
CA ILE A 86 -1.30 2.98 -4.33
C ILE A 86 -0.25 4.03 -4.65
N PHE A 87 0.60 3.82 -5.66
CA PHE A 87 1.63 4.79 -6.00
C PHE A 87 1.03 6.09 -6.56
N GLU A 88 -0.01 6.03 -7.37
CA GLU A 88 -0.75 7.22 -7.81
C GLU A 88 -1.31 8.02 -6.61
N ALA A 89 -1.83 7.33 -5.59
CA ALA A 89 -2.33 7.98 -4.39
C ALA A 89 -1.23 8.62 -3.53
N PHE A 90 -0.03 8.04 -3.49
CA PHE A 90 1.15 8.64 -2.86
C PHE A 90 1.71 9.81 -3.67
N ASP A 91 1.84 9.67 -5.00
CA ASP A 91 2.29 10.72 -5.92
C ASP A 91 1.41 11.98 -5.77
N ALA A 92 0.08 11.80 -5.80
CA ALA A 92 -0.88 12.91 -5.66
C ALA A 92 -0.78 13.70 -4.34
N ARG A 93 -0.13 13.13 -3.31
CA ARG A 93 -0.02 13.73 -1.97
C ARG A 93 1.39 14.22 -1.64
N LEU A 94 2.41 13.62 -2.23
CA LEU A 94 3.81 13.96 -1.96
C LEU A 94 4.41 14.94 -2.97
N GLY A 95 3.80 15.09 -4.16
CA GLY A 95 4.24 16.03 -5.20
C GLY A 95 5.28 15.44 -6.12
#